data_AF-A0A920NNC4-F1
#
_entry.id   AF-A0A920NNC4-F1
#
_cell.length_a   1.000
_cell.length_b   1.000
_cell.length_c   1.000
_cell.angle_alpha   90.00
_cell.angle_beta   90.00
_cell.angle_gamma   90.00
#
_symmetry.space_group_name_H-M   'P 1'
#
loop_
_entity.id
_entity.type
_entity.pdbx_description
1 polymer ?
#
loop_
_entity_poly.entity_id
_entity_poly.type
_entity_poly.pdbx_seq_one_letter_code
_entity_poly.pdbx_strand_id
1 'polypeptide(L)' 'MTFDKNRFEALDNILKTIAKTYGRELNMGDLIMPQTLSLMEKTNCWILIRFQCYKEALIQVLDMRKAEGGQIKEDLLAD' A
#
# COMPACT_ATOMS: atom_id res chain seq x y z
N MET A 1 23.82 -8.33 -1.02
CA MET A 1 22.50 -7.67 -1.04
C MET A 1 22.76 -6.17 -1.08
N THR A 2 22.43 -5.50 -2.17
CA THR A 2 22.67 -4.05 -2.32
C THR A 2 21.37 -3.32 -2.02
N PHE A 3 21.41 -2.36 -1.09
CA PHE A 3 20.25 -1.57 -0.71
C PHE A 3 19.84 -0.58 -1.81
N ASP A 4 18.56 -0.57 -2.15
CA ASP A 4 17.98 0.34 -3.13
C ASP A 4 17.47 1.62 -2.44
N LYS A 5 18.39 2.59 -2.29
CA LYS A 5 18.11 3.89 -1.66
C LYS A 5 17.00 4.66 -2.40
N ASN A 6 17.01 4.64 -3.72
CA ASN A 6 16.01 5.35 -4.51
C ASN A 6 14.60 4.79 -4.27
N ARG A 7 14.50 3.46 -4.12
CA ARG A 7 13.23 2.80 -3.81
C ARG A 7 12.76 3.09 -2.38
N PHE A 8 13.68 3.13 -1.41
CA PHE A 8 13.36 3.57 -0.05
C PHE A 8 12.81 5.00 -0.04
N GLU A 9 13.51 5.95 -0.66
CA GLU A 9 13.07 7.36 -0.70
C GLU A 9 11.74 7.54 -1.43
N ALA A 10 11.50 6.78 -2.51
CA ALA A 10 10.21 6.80 -3.19
C ALA A 10 9.06 6.31 -2.29
N LEU A 11 9.27 5.23 -1.54
CA LEU A 11 8.29 4.72 -0.59
C LEU A 11 8.07 5.70 0.57
N ASP A 12 9.15 6.26 1.13
CA ASP A 12 9.08 7.25 2.21
C ASP A 12 8.27 8.49 1.80
N ASN A 13 8.50 9.00 0.59
CA ASN A 13 7.73 10.11 0.05
C ASN A 13 6.24 9.78 -0.11
N ILE A 14 5.90 8.56 -0.56
CA ILE A 14 4.49 8.13 -0.66
C ILE A 14 3.83 8.10 0.72
N LEU A 15 4.49 7.52 1.73
CA LEU A 15 3.95 7.45 3.09
C LEU A 15 3.77 8.84 3.69
N LYS A 16 4.72 9.76 3.47
CA LYS A 16 4.60 11.17 3.85
C LYS A 16 3.42 11.87 3.16
N THR A 17 3.20 11.60 1.87
CA THR A 17 2.04 12.13 1.15
C THR A 17 0.74 11.60 1.75
N ILE A 18 0.63 10.30 2.05
CA ILE A 18 -0.55 9.72 2.69
C ILE A 18 -0.81 10.38 4.05
N ALA A 19 0.22 10.53 4.89
CA ALA A 19 0.11 11.18 6.18
C ALA A 19 -0.37 12.64 6.05
N LYS A 20 0.19 13.39 5.10
CA LYS A 20 -0.22 14.78 4.83
C LYS A 20 -1.66 14.88 4.31
N THR A 21 -2.08 13.97 3.45
CA THR A 21 -3.40 14.03 2.79
C THR A 21 -4.53 13.52 3.69
N TYR A 22 -4.28 12.46 4.46
CA TYR A 22 -5.31 11.75 5.21
C TYR A 22 -5.13 11.82 6.74
N GLY A 23 -4.08 12.50 7.22
CA GLY A 23 -3.80 12.66 8.65
C GLY A 23 -3.36 11.37 9.35
N ARG A 24 -3.03 10.31 8.60
CA ARG A 24 -2.68 8.99 9.15
C ARG A 24 -1.24 8.63 8.82
N GLU A 25 -0.42 8.47 9.85
CA GLU A 25 0.92 7.92 9.70
C GLU A 25 0.86 6.41 9.49
N LEU A 26 1.63 5.94 8.50
CA LEU A 26 1.81 4.53 8.20
C LEU A 26 3.29 4.21 8.34
N ASN A 27 3.62 3.19 9.13
CA ASN A 27 5.01 2.79 9.29
C ASN A 27 5.45 1.93 8.10
N MET A 28 6.59 2.28 7.53
CA MET A 28 7.18 1.52 6.43
C MET A 28 7.46 0.06 6.83
N GLY A 29 7.95 -0.18 8.06
CA GLY A 29 8.27 -1.51 8.56
C GLY A 29 7.08 -2.46 8.68
N ASP A 30 5.86 -1.91 8.81
CA ASP A 30 4.63 -2.70 8.83
C ASP A 30 4.17 -3.10 7.42
N LEU A 31 4.71 -2.42 6.39
CA LEU A 31 4.23 -2.53 5.00
C LEU A 31 5.21 -3.24 4.08
N ILE A 32 6.51 -3.19 4.37
CA ILE A 32 7.54 -3.76 3.48
C ILE A 32 8.49 -4.67 4.23
N MET A 33 8.83 -5.78 3.56
CA MET A 33 9.90 -6.66 4.00
C MET A 33 11.26 -6.13 3.54
N PRO A 34 12.37 -6.39 4.27
CA PRO A 34 13.71 -5.93 3.89
C PRO A 34 14.13 -6.32 2.46
N GLN A 35 13.62 -7.45 1.94
CA GLN A 35 13.89 -7.92 0.58
C GLN A 35 13.32 -6.98 -0.50
N THR A 36 12.26 -6.23 -0.19
CA THR A 36 11.65 -5.23 -1.08
C THR A 36 12.61 -4.08 -1.39
N LEU A 37 13.56 -3.81 -0.50
CA LEU A 37 14.58 -2.77 -0.63
C LEU A 37 15.91 -3.29 -1.19
N SER A 38 15.94 -4.53 -1.70
CA SER A 38 17.12 -5.06 -2.38
C SER A 38 17.09 -4.69 -3.86
N LEU A 39 18.25 -4.26 -4.40
CA LEU A 39 18.53 -4.34 -5.84
C LEU A 39 18.60 -5.83 -6.22
N MET A 40 17.45 -6.44 -6.46
CA MET A 40 17.37 -7.67 -7.24
C MET A 40 17.28 -7.30 -8.72
N GLU A 41 17.93 -8.08 -9.59
CA GLU A 41 17.72 -7.95 -11.03
C GLU A 41 16.22 -8.09 -11.32
N LYS A 42 15.67 -7.10 -12.05
CA LYS A 42 14.27 -7.10 -12.46
C LYS A 42 14.06 -8.21 -13.50
N THR A 43 13.88 -9.44 -13.03
CA THR A 43 13.39 -10.53 -13.87
C THR A 43 11.93 -10.26 -14.25
N ASN A 44 11.49 -10.73 -15.44
CA ASN A 44 10.11 -10.56 -15.91
C ASN A 44 9.05 -11.06 -14.91
N CYS A 45 9.40 -11.97 -14.01
CA CYS A 45 8.55 -12.40 -12.88
C CYS A 45 8.07 -11.26 -11.98
N TRP A 46 8.86 -10.19 -11.82
CA TRP A 46 8.48 -9.03 -10.99
C TRP A 46 7.27 -8.27 -11.54
N ILE A 47 7.04 -8.28 -12.85
CA ILE A 47 5.88 -7.62 -13.46
C ILE A 47 4.60 -8.37 -13.11
N LEU A 48 4.60 -9.69 -13.25
CA LEU A 48 3.44 -10.54 -12.92
C LEU A 48 3.10 -10.47 -11.42
N ILE A 49 4.12 -10.54 -10.56
CA ILE A 49 3.95 -10.41 -9.10
C ILE A 49 3.35 -9.05 -8.76
N ARG A 50 3.85 -7.96 -9.38
CA ARG A 50 3.34 -6.60 -9.16
C ARG A 50 1.87 -6.47 -9.55
N PHE A 51 1.47 -7.00 -10.71
CA PHE A 51 0.07 -6.98 -11.13
C PHE A 51 -0.83 -7.74 -10.16
N GLN A 52 -0.38 -8.90 -9.67
CA GLN A 52 -1.12 -9.69 -8.70
C GLN A 52 -1.29 -8.92 -7.37
N CYS A 53 -0.22 -8.31 -6.85
CA CYS A 53 -0.30 -7.48 -5.64
C CYS A 53 -1.26 -6.30 -5.81
N TYR A 54 -1.26 -5.64 -6.98
CA TYR A 54 -2.22 -4.54 -7.25
C TYR A 54 -3.66 -5.04 -7.29
N LYS A 55 -3.89 -6.21 -7.89
CA LYS A 55 -5.22 -6.82 -7.93
C LYS A 55 -5.73 -7.14 -6.54
N GLU A 56 -4.88 -7.74 -5.70
CA GLU A 56 -5.22 -8.08 -4.31
C GLU A 56 -5.50 -6.84 -3.46
N ALA A 57 -4.66 -5.80 -3.56
CA ALA A 57 -4.89 -4.54 -2.87
C ALA A 57 -6.21 -3.88 -3.30
N LEU A 58 -6.54 -3.91 -4.59
CA LEU A 58 -7.81 -3.38 -5.10
C LEU A 58 -9.00 -4.15 -4.53
N ILE A 59 -8.93 -5.48 -4.49
CA ILE A 59 -9.98 -6.33 -3.92
C ILE A 59 -10.21 -5.97 -2.45
N GLN A 60 -9.14 -5.89 -1.65
CA GLN A 60 -9.24 -5.52 -0.24
C GLN A 60 -9.90 -4.13 -0.04
N VAL A 61 -9.53 -3.14 -0.85
CA VAL A 61 -10.14 -1.81 -0.79
C VAL A 61 -11.63 -1.85 -1.14
N LEU A 62 -12.02 -2.64 -2.15
CA LEU A 62 -13.42 -2.80 -2.52
C LEU A 62 -14.23 -3.50 -1.43
N ASP A 63 -13.65 -4.50 -0.77
CA ASP A 63 -14.29 -5.23 0.31
C ASP A 63 -14.45 -4.35 1.57
N MET A 64 -13.41 -3.63 1.97
CA MET A 64 -13.49 -2.64 3.06
C MET A 64 -14.51 -1.55 2.76
N ARG A 65 -14.58 -1.05 1.52
CA ARG A 65 -15.60 -0.07 1.12
C ARG A 65 -17.02 -0.61 1.29
N LYS A 66 -17.26 -1.87 0.97
CA LYS A 66 -18.60 -2.49 1.12
C LYS A 66 -18.94 -2.73 2.58
N ALA A 67 -18.01 -3.25 3.37
CA ALA A 67 -18.24 -3.60 4.76
C ALA A 67 -18.23 -2.36 5.66
N GLU A 68 -17.08 -1.70 5.81
CA GLU A 68 -16.91 -0.55 6.69
C GLU A 68 -17.63 0.69 6.14
N GLY A 69 -17.47 0.95 4.83
CA GLY A 69 -18.13 2.10 4.19
C GLY A 69 -19.65 1.96 4.14
N GLY A 70 -20.16 0.74 4.04
CA GLY A 70 -21.60 0.45 4.15
C GLY A 70 -22.13 0.77 5.54
N GLN A 71 -21.46 0.26 6.58
CA GLN A 71 -21.82 0.52 7.97
C GLN A 71 -21.79 2.01 8.30
N ILE A 72 -20.72 2.73 7.93
CA ILE A 72 -20.62 4.18 8.14
C ILE A 72 -21.77 4.93 7.48
N LYS A 73 -22.17 4.51 6.27
CA LYS A 73 -23.29 5.13 5.55
C LYS A 73 -24.60 4.91 6.29
N GLU A 74 -24.85 3.69 6.76
CA GLU A 74 -26.06 3.38 7.54
C GLU A 74 -26.08 4.20 8.83
N ASP A 75 -24.98 4.22 9.58
CA ASP A 75 -24.86 4.97 10.83
C ASP A 75 -25.08 6.49 10.64
N LEU A 76 -24.64 7.06 9.51
CA LEU A 76 -24.79 8.49 9.21
C LEU A 76 -26.15 8.88 8.61
N LEU A 77 -26.88 7.94 8.02
CA LEU A 77 -28.17 8.18 7.36
C LEU A 77 -29.37 7.64 8.14
N ALA A 78 -29.13 6.98 9.29
CA ALA A 78 -30.17 6.43 10.16
C ALA A 78 -30.81 7.47 11.12
N ASP A 79 -30.39 8.74 11.06
CA ASP A 79 -31.03 9.89 11.73
C ASP A 79 -32.02 10.64 10.80
#